data_AF-A0A2J4R3B8-F1
#
_entry.id   AF-A0A2J4R3B8-F1
#
_cell.length_a   1.000
_cell.length_b   1.000
_cell.length_c   1.000
_cell.angle_alpha   90.00
_cell.angle_beta   90.00
_cell.angle_gamma   90.00
#
_symmetry.space_group_name_H-M   'P 1'
#
loop_
_entity.id
_entity.type
_entity.pdbx_description
1 polymer ?
#
loop_
_entity_poly.entity_id
_entity_poly.type
_entity_poly.pdbx_seq_one_letter_code
_entity_poly.pdbx_strand_id
1 'polypeptide(L)'
;MIFTLKKVAVPLVVAGSLLLAACKPGEQDPNHIKVGISAGVDQEVWAVAQKVAKEKYNLDVEVVTFNDFVLPNEALNNGDLDANAFQHKPYL
;
A
#
# COMPACT_ATOMS: atom_id res chain seq x y z
N MET A 1 44.03 33.97 -17.04
CA MET A 1 43.00 33.95 -15.98
C MET A 1 42.31 32.58 -16.01
N ILE A 2 42.78 31.64 -15.18
CA ILE A 2 42.23 30.27 -15.07
C ILE A 2 41.64 30.18 -13.66
N PHE A 3 40.43 30.70 -13.51
CA PHE A 3 39.70 30.68 -12.24
C PHE A 3 38.94 29.35 -12.10
N THR A 4 39.46 28.50 -11.21
CA THR A 4 38.65 27.88 -10.14
C THR A 4 37.41 27.06 -10.52
N LEU A 5 37.50 26.15 -11.50
CA LEU A 5 36.42 25.18 -11.75
C LEU A 5 36.28 24.10 -10.66
N LYS A 6 37.33 23.87 -9.85
CA LYS A 6 37.36 22.83 -8.80
C LYS A 6 36.50 23.11 -7.56
N LYS A 7 36.10 24.37 -7.29
CA LYS A 7 35.38 24.73 -6.04
C LYS A 7 33.85 24.63 -6.13
N VAL A 8 33.30 24.41 -7.32
CA VAL A 8 31.84 24.36 -7.55
C VAL A 8 31.30 22.92 -7.59
N ALA A 9 32.16 21.93 -7.84
CA ALA A 9 31.75 20.52 -7.92
C ALA A 9 31.38 19.89 -6.56
N VAL A 10 31.95 20.38 -5.46
CA VAL A 10 31.74 19.83 -4.11
C VAL A 10 30.35 20.14 -3.52
N PRO A 11 29.80 21.37 -3.58
CA PRO A 11 28.48 21.66 -3.01
C PRO A 11 27.32 21.02 -3.79
N LEU A 12 27.49 20.73 -5.08
CA LEU A 12 26.41 20.14 -5.91
C LEU A 12 26.20 18.64 -5.62
N VAL A 13 27.27 17.92 -5.28
CA VAL A 13 27.20 16.49 -4.91
C VAL A 13 26.57 16.31 -3.52
N VAL A 14 26.79 17.24 -2.59
CA VAL A 14 26.20 17.21 -1.24
C VAL A 14 24.70 17.55 -1.25
N ALA A 15 24.25 18.42 -2.16
CA ALA A 15 22.83 18.71 -2.34
C ALA A 15 22.07 17.54 -3.01
N GLY A 16 22.72 16.81 -3.92
CA GLY A 16 22.13 15.64 -4.59
C GLY A 16 21.90 14.44 -3.67
N SER A 17 22.78 14.22 -2.68
CA SER A 17 22.65 13.11 -1.74
C SER A 17 21.55 13.30 -0.68
N LEU A 18 21.13 14.54 -0.41
CA LEU A 18 19.99 14.83 0.48
C LEU A 18 18.63 14.48 -0.15
N LEU A 19 18.51 14.50 -1.48
CA LEU A 19 17.27 14.13 -2.19
C LEU A 19 17.03 12.61 -2.19
N LEU A 20 18.10 11.80 -2.10
CA LEU A 20 17.99 10.34 -2.05
C LEU A 20 17.65 9.80 -0.66
N ALA A 21 17.86 10.59 0.40
CA ALA A 21 17.53 10.19 1.78
C ALA A 21 16.03 10.36 2.12
N ALA A 22 15.24 10.99 1.25
CA ALA A 22 13.80 11.20 1.44
C ALA A 22 12.95 10.00 0.98
N CYS A 23 13.52 9.02 0.27
CA CYS A 23 12.87 7.73 0.03
C CYS A 23 13.06 6.83 1.25
N LYS A 24 12.47 7.21 2.40
CA LYS A 24 12.18 6.24 3.44
C LYS A 24 10.79 5.67 3.13
N PRO A 25 10.65 4.41 2.72
CA PRO A 25 9.34 3.78 2.65
C PRO A 25 8.66 4.03 3.99
N GLY A 26 7.46 4.62 3.96
CA GLY A 26 6.70 4.87 5.17
C GLY A 26 6.61 3.58 5.95
N GLU A 27 6.90 3.65 7.26
CA GLU A 27 6.83 2.50 8.14
C GLU A 27 5.38 1.99 8.10
N GLN A 28 5.16 0.88 7.39
CA GLN A 28 3.84 0.26 7.27
C GLN A 28 3.51 -0.35 8.63
N ASP A 29 2.40 0.08 9.24
CA ASP A 29 1.91 -0.53 10.47
C ASP A 29 1.61 -2.01 10.16
N PRO A 30 2.31 -2.97 10.78
CA PRO A 30 2.13 -4.38 10.50
C PRO A 30 0.72 -4.89 10.87
N ASN A 31 -0.06 -4.10 11.61
CA ASN A 31 -1.44 -4.43 11.97
C ASN A 31 -2.47 -3.81 11.05
N HIS A 32 -2.08 -2.97 10.10
CA HIS A 32 -2.98 -2.39 9.12
C HIS A 32 -3.01 -3.26 7.86
N ILE A 33 -4.20 -3.68 7.44
CA ILE A 33 -4.40 -4.61 6.32
C ILE A 33 -5.50 -4.08 5.39
N LYS A 34 -5.21 -3.95 4.10
CA LYS A 34 -6.16 -3.57 3.05
C LYS A 34 -6.73 -4.78 2.34
N VAL A 35 -8.05 -4.92 2.36
CA VAL A 35 -8.75 -6.06 1.74
C VAL A 35 -9.78 -5.60 0.72
N GLY A 36 -9.66 -6.10 -0.52
CA GLY A 36 -10.64 -5.88 -1.58
C GLY A 36 -11.81 -6.87 -1.51
N ILE A 37 -13.05 -6.37 -1.57
CA ILE A 37 -14.28 -7.18 -1.51
C ILE A 37 -15.24 -6.81 -2.65
N SER A 38 -16.21 -7.68 -2.94
CA SER A 38 -17.31 -7.33 -3.84
C SER A 38 -18.32 -6.41 -3.14
N ALA A 39 -18.91 -5.47 -3.87
CA ALA A 39 -20.04 -4.68 -3.37
C ALA A 39 -21.28 -5.54 -3.11
N GLY A 40 -22.17 -5.05 -2.23
CA GLY A 40 -23.44 -5.68 -1.92
C GLY A 40 -23.36 -6.59 -0.69
N VAL A 41 -23.63 -7.88 -0.87
CA VAL A 41 -23.83 -8.83 0.25
C VAL A 41 -22.62 -8.99 1.16
N ASP A 42 -21.40 -8.78 0.63
CA ASP A 42 -20.17 -8.96 1.40
C ASP A 42 -19.96 -7.84 2.43
N GLN A 43 -20.50 -6.64 2.22
CA GLN A 43 -20.23 -5.48 3.08
C GLN A 43 -20.72 -5.69 4.53
N GLU A 44 -21.87 -6.33 4.71
CA GLU A 44 -22.42 -6.62 6.04
C GLU A 44 -21.55 -7.64 6.79
N VAL A 45 -21.08 -8.67 6.08
CA VAL A 45 -20.19 -9.70 6.65
C VAL A 45 -18.84 -9.08 7.02
N TRP A 46 -18.30 -8.24 6.14
CA TRP A 46 -17.02 -7.58 6.37
C TRP A 46 -17.05 -6.55 7.48
N ALA A 47 -18.18 -5.87 7.72
CA ALA A 47 -18.33 -5.00 8.89
C ALA A 47 -18.16 -5.80 10.22
N VAL A 48 -18.69 -7.02 10.28
CA VAL A 48 -18.48 -7.92 11.43
C VAL A 48 -17.03 -8.41 11.47
N ALA A 49 -16.44 -8.76 10.33
CA ALA A 49 -15.06 -9.21 10.25
C ALA A 49 -14.08 -8.14 10.74
N GLN A 50 -14.26 -6.87 10.35
CA GLN A 50 -13.46 -5.73 10.83
C GLN A 50 -13.53 -5.60 12.35
N LYS A 51 -14.74 -5.70 12.93
CA LYS A 51 -14.93 -5.66 14.38
C LYS A 51 -14.18 -6.80 15.08
N VAL A 52 -14.33 -8.04 14.59
CA VAL A 52 -13.65 -9.20 15.16
C VAL A 52 -12.13 -9.08 15.03
N ALA A 53 -11.64 -8.62 13.87
CA ALA A 53 -10.23 -8.39 13.59
C ALA A 53 -9.62 -7.41 14.61
N LYS A 54 -10.31 -6.29 14.86
CA LYS A 54 -9.86 -5.29 15.82
C LYS A 54 -9.90 -5.79 17.26
N GLU A 55 -11.02 -6.35 17.68
CA GLU A 55 -11.25 -6.75 19.08
C GLU A 55 -10.39 -7.93 19.52
N LYS A 56 -10.16 -8.91 18.64
CA LYS A 56 -9.47 -10.16 19.00
C LYS A 56 -8.01 -10.20 18.59
N TYR A 57 -7.64 -9.49 17.54
CA TYR A 57 -6.32 -9.61 16.93
C TYR A 57 -5.57 -8.27 16.84
N ASN A 58 -6.19 -7.17 17.30
CA ASN A 58 -5.65 -5.81 17.19
C ASN A 58 -5.31 -5.42 15.74
N LEU A 59 -6.01 -5.99 14.76
CA LEU A 59 -5.84 -5.67 13.35
C LEU A 59 -6.76 -4.52 12.94
N ASP A 60 -6.23 -3.57 12.19
CA ASP A 60 -6.98 -2.50 11.55
C ASP A 60 -7.21 -2.87 10.08
N VAL A 61 -8.43 -3.29 9.75
CA VAL A 61 -8.76 -3.78 8.41
C VAL A 61 -9.45 -2.67 7.63
N GLU A 62 -8.80 -2.18 6.58
CA GLU A 62 -9.37 -1.26 5.58
C GLU A 62 -10.05 -2.08 4.48
N VAL A 63 -11.36 -1.89 4.32
CA VAL A 63 -12.15 -2.59 3.30
C VAL A 63 -12.30 -1.71 2.07
N VAL A 64 -11.81 -2.20 0.93
CA VAL A 64 -11.96 -1.57 -0.38
C VAL A 64 -13.02 -2.33 -1.17
N THR A 65 -14.07 -1.61 -1.61
CA THR A 65 -15.20 -2.23 -2.31
C THR A 65 -15.03 -2.08 -3.82
N PHE A 66 -15.22 -3.18 -4.55
CA PHE A 66 -15.20 -3.24 -6.01
C PHE A 66 -16.57 -3.63 -6.56
N ASN A 67 -16.90 -3.13 -7.76
CA ASN A 67 -18.16 -3.41 -8.45
C ASN A 67 -17.98 -4.39 -9.62
N ASP A 68 -16.82 -5.02 -9.74
CA ASP A 68 -16.46 -5.99 -10.77
C ASP A 68 -15.52 -7.06 -10.21
N PHE A 69 -15.23 -8.06 -11.04
CA PHE A 69 -14.47 -9.27 -10.65
C PHE A 69 -13.06 -9.33 -11.25
N VAL A 70 -12.63 -8.31 -12.00
CA VAL A 70 -11.31 -8.28 -12.63
C VAL A 70 -10.35 -7.44 -11.81
N LEU A 71 -10.75 -6.21 -11.46
CA LEU A 71 -9.91 -5.24 -10.76
C LEU A 71 -9.37 -5.72 -9.39
N PRO A 72 -10.08 -6.52 -8.57
CA PRO A 72 -9.54 -6.95 -7.28
C PRO A 72 -8.26 -7.78 -7.39
N ASN A 73 -8.08 -8.56 -8.46
CA ASN A 73 -6.86 -9.34 -8.70
C ASN A 73 -5.72 -8.48 -9.23
N GLU A 74 -6.03 -7.50 -10.10
CA GLU A 74 -5.05 -6.53 -10.59
C GLU A 74 -4.51 -5.67 -9.45
N ALA A 75 -5.39 -5.14 -8.59
CA ALA A 75 -5.01 -4.35 -7.41
C ALA A 75 -4.15 -5.14 -6.42
N LEU A 76 -4.48 -6.42 -6.18
CA LEU A 76 -3.64 -7.30 -5.37
C LEU A 76 -2.26 -7.52 -6.01
N ASN A 77 -2.22 -7.82 -7.31
CA ASN A 77 -0.96 -8.05 -8.02
C ASN A 77 -0.05 -6.80 -8.08
N ASN A 78 -0.65 -5.60 -8.09
CA ASN A 78 0.07 -4.33 -8.07
C ASN A 78 0.54 -3.93 -6.66
N GLY A 79 0.09 -4.63 -5.62
CA GLY A 79 0.39 -4.29 -4.22
C GLY A 79 -0.45 -3.15 -3.65
N ASP A 80 -1.55 -2.79 -4.31
CA ASP A 80 -2.52 -1.81 -3.80
C ASP A 80 -3.40 -2.39 -2.68
N LEU A 81 -3.50 -3.73 -2.63
CA LEU A 81 -4.20 -4.50 -1.60
C LEU A 81 -3.25 -5.54 -0.99
N ASP A 82 -3.47 -5.86 0.28
CA ASP A 82 -2.78 -6.98 0.96
C ASP A 82 -3.47 -8.32 0.68
N ALA A 83 -4.80 -8.29 0.47
CA ALA A 83 -5.60 -9.45 0.11
C ALA A 83 -6.87 -9.04 -0.66
N ASN A 84 -7.53 -10.02 -1.29
CA ASN A 84 -8.91 -9.87 -1.76
C ASN A 84 -9.76 -11.09 -1.34
N ALA A 85 -11.07 -10.87 -1.26
CA ALA A 85 -12.04 -11.88 -0.84
C ALA A 85 -13.36 -11.72 -1.61
N PHE A 86 -13.35 -12.13 -2.88
CA PHE A 86 -14.52 -12.07 -3.77
C PHE A 86 -14.70 -13.32 -4.65
N GLN A 87 -13.66 -14.14 -4.79
CA GLN A 87 -13.59 -15.21 -5.79
C GLN A 87 -13.50 -16.61 -5.16
N HIS A 88 -13.75 -17.62 -5.99
CA HIS A 88 -13.53 -19.04 -5.69
C HIS A 88 -12.36 -19.59 -6.52
N LYS A 89 -11.77 -20.70 -6.07
CA LYS A 89 -10.56 -21.29 -6.69
C LYS A 89 -10.63 -21.50 -8.21
N PRO A 90 -11.74 -21.92 -8.83
CA PRO A 90 -11.80 -22.08 -10.29
C PRO A 90 -11.73 -20.79 -11.11
N TYR A 91 -11.92 -19.62 -10.50
CA TYR A 91 -11.84 -18.33 -11.18
C TYR A 91 -10.39 -17.82 -11.29
N LEU A 92 -9.53 -18.25 -10.37
CA LEU A 92 -8.10 -17.94 -10.31
C LEU A 92 -7.31 -18.62 -11.45
#